data_AF-A0A7Y3H5G0-F1
#
_entry.id   AF-A0A7Y3H5G0-F1
#
_cell.length_a   1.000
_cell.length_b   1.000
_cell.length_c   1.000
_cell.angle_alpha   90.00
_cell.angle_beta   90.00
_cell.angle_gamma   90.00
#
_symmetry.space_group_name_H-M   'P 1'
#
loop_
_entity.id
_entity.type
_entity.pdbx_description
1 polymer ?
#
loop_
_entity_poly.entity_id
_entity_poly.type
_entity_poly.pdbx_seq_one_letter_code
_entity_poly.pdbx_strand_id
1 'polypeptide(L)'
;MMNLIKIPFLLLIGLLFITSCGDDDECTTVCDSDQILDINCICQDVDPCAGITCAAGEILTADCDCVTENTGGIPVVSKSGIVCDETWTKDNIYVLQGKVVVKEGCTLTIEPGTIIKAEDDPGTLASALVVARGAQLIAEGTENEPIIFTSITDLIQPGSIISPNLDEFDNKLWGGVIILGRAPISAGDGDGEALIEGLPAGETFGLYGGD
;
A
#
# COMPACT_ATOMS: atom_id res chain seq x y z
N MET A 1 72.56 -28.71 -42.34
CA MET A 1 72.78 -27.31 -41.91
C MET A 1 71.73 -26.45 -42.58
N MET A 2 70.57 -26.25 -41.93
CA MET A 2 69.61 -25.19 -42.25
C MET A 2 68.72 -25.03 -41.01
N ASN A 3 68.84 -23.88 -40.36
CA ASN A 3 68.24 -23.60 -39.06
C ASN A 3 66.74 -23.32 -39.20
N LEU A 4 65.94 -23.99 -38.37
CA LEU A 4 64.53 -23.67 -38.15
C LEU A 4 64.43 -22.34 -37.39
N ILE A 5 63.92 -21.31 -38.06
CA ILE A 5 63.56 -20.02 -37.44
C ILE A 5 62.23 -20.21 -36.72
N LYS A 6 62.24 -20.13 -35.38
CA LYS A 6 61.02 -20.07 -34.56
C LYS A 6 60.60 -18.61 -34.43
N ILE A 7 59.46 -18.27 -35.02
CA ILE A 7 58.77 -16.98 -34.82
C ILE A 7 57.87 -17.15 -33.59
N PRO A 8 58.07 -16.41 -32.47
CA PRO A 8 57.11 -16.41 -31.39
C PRO A 8 55.94 -15.51 -31.78
N PHE A 9 54.75 -16.11 -31.80
CA PHE A 9 53.47 -15.44 -31.97
C PHE A 9 53.22 -14.57 -30.72
N LEU A 10 53.39 -13.26 -30.88
CA LEU A 10 53.09 -12.26 -29.86
C LEU A 10 51.57 -12.12 -29.73
N LEU A 11 50.96 -12.91 -28.84
CA LEU A 11 49.55 -12.75 -28.46
C LEU A 11 49.48 -11.64 -27.40
N LEU A 12 49.31 -10.40 -27.86
CA LEU A 12 49.00 -9.25 -26.99
C LEU A 12 47.54 -9.36 -26.54
N ILE A 13 47.30 -10.07 -25.44
CA ILE A 13 46.04 -9.98 -24.70
C ILE A 13 46.04 -8.61 -24.04
N GLY A 14 45.40 -7.64 -24.71
CA GLY A 14 44.98 -6.40 -24.08
C GLY A 14 43.93 -6.74 -23.03
N LEU A 15 44.32 -6.78 -21.76
CA LEU A 15 43.36 -6.65 -20.66
C LEU A 15 42.71 -5.27 -20.82
N LEU A 16 41.49 -5.25 -21.36
CA LEU A 16 40.56 -4.17 -21.05
C LEU A 16 40.25 -4.30 -19.56
N PHE A 17 40.95 -3.53 -18.74
CA PHE A 17 40.42 -3.13 -17.45
C PHE A 17 39.23 -2.21 -17.75
N ILE A 18 38.04 -2.80 -17.75
CA ILE A 18 36.83 -2.05 -17.41
C ILE A 18 37.10 -1.45 -16.02
N THR A 19 37.42 -0.18 -16.01
CA THR A 19 37.28 0.68 -14.83
C THR A 19 35.79 0.74 -14.54
N SER A 20 35.31 -0.28 -13.81
CA SER A 20 34.10 -0.18 -13.01
C SER A 20 34.21 1.10 -12.17
N CYS A 21 33.07 1.78 -11.95
CA CYS A 21 32.98 2.99 -11.12
C CYS A 21 33.95 2.92 -9.94
N GLY A 22 34.78 3.94 -9.82
CA GLY A 22 35.61 4.11 -8.65
C GLY A 22 34.70 4.18 -7.43
N ASP A 23 35.04 3.34 -6.45
CA ASP A 23 34.62 3.36 -5.06
C ASP A 23 33.27 4.06 -4.85
N ASP A 24 32.25 3.22 -4.94
CA ASP A 24 30.95 3.43 -4.32
C ASP A 24 31.17 4.16 -2.98
N ASP A 25 30.52 5.33 -2.82
CA ASP A 25 30.45 6.07 -1.56
C ASP A 25 29.71 5.18 -0.55
N GLU A 26 30.38 4.14 -0.05
CA GLU A 26 29.91 3.29 1.03
C GLU A 26 29.81 4.20 2.25
N CYS A 27 28.60 4.67 2.52
CA CYS A 27 28.33 5.50 3.67
C CYS A 27 28.81 4.75 4.93
N THR A 28 29.90 5.22 5.54
CA THR A 28 30.47 4.63 6.77
C THR A 28 29.75 5.07 8.03
N THR A 29 28.80 6.00 7.90
CA THR A 29 27.98 6.53 8.98
C THR A 29 26.99 5.47 9.46
N VAL A 30 27.00 5.20 10.76
CA VAL A 30 25.97 4.40 11.43
C VAL A 30 25.08 5.38 12.18
N CYS A 31 23.78 5.35 11.88
CA CYS A 31 22.81 6.21 12.55
C CYS A 31 22.37 5.60 13.89
N ASP A 32 21.85 6.45 14.77
CA ASP A 32 21.25 6.02 16.02
C ASP A 32 19.97 5.19 15.77
N SER A 33 19.48 4.49 16.80
CA SER A 33 18.40 3.50 16.65
C SER A 33 17.07 4.05 16.13
N ASP A 34 16.91 5.37 16.16
CA ASP A 34 15.75 6.15 15.73
C ASP A 34 16.01 6.95 14.43
N GLN A 35 17.06 6.59 13.68
CA GLN A 35 17.44 7.27 12.46
C GLN A 35 17.72 6.31 11.29
N ILE A 36 17.34 6.71 10.08
CA ILE A 36 17.70 6.03 8.81
C ILE A 36 18.74 6.87 8.08
N LEU A 37 19.74 6.19 7.51
CA LEU A 37 20.74 6.80 6.63
C LEU A 37 20.16 7.03 5.24
N ASP A 38 20.12 8.29 4.79
CA ASP A 38 19.64 8.64 3.45
C ASP A 38 20.72 8.42 2.36
N ILE A 39 20.32 8.63 1.10
CA ILE A 39 21.19 8.46 -0.09
C ILE A 39 22.38 9.42 -0.15
N ASN A 40 22.36 10.49 0.65
CA ASN A 40 23.45 11.45 0.79
C ASN A 40 24.32 11.17 2.02
N CYS A 41 24.17 9.99 2.64
CA CYS A 41 24.84 9.58 3.87
C CYS A 41 24.52 10.47 5.09
N ILE A 42 23.31 11.04 5.16
CA ILE A 42 22.83 11.85 6.28
C ILE A 42 21.82 11.04 7.09
N CYS A 43 21.95 11.05 8.42
CA CYS A 43 20.97 10.43 9.31
C CYS A 43 19.73 11.31 9.40
N GLN A 44 18.59 10.73 9.06
CA GLN A 44 17.27 11.33 9.14
C GLN A 44 16.47 10.60 10.21
N ASP A 45 15.70 11.32 11.01
CA ASP A 45 14.82 10.71 12.01
C ASP A 45 13.76 9.84 11.30
N VAL A 46 13.56 8.61 11.78
CA VAL A 46 12.53 7.69 11.23
C VAL A 46 11.11 8.18 11.45
N ASP A 47 10.94 8.98 12.48
CA ASP A 47 9.68 9.59 12.87
C ASP A 47 9.99 11.06 13.20
N PRO A 48 9.79 11.99 12.26
CA PRO A 48 10.00 13.42 12.53
C PRO A 48 9.09 13.94 13.66
N CYS A 49 8.08 13.17 14.05
CA CYS A 49 7.11 13.51 15.08
C CYS A 49 7.29 12.72 16.38
N ALA A 50 8.43 12.04 16.55
CA ALA A 50 8.75 11.27 17.75
C ALA A 50 8.59 12.12 19.02
N GLY A 51 7.71 11.67 19.92
CA GLY A 51 7.47 12.31 21.22
C GLY A 51 6.38 13.39 21.22
N ILE A 52 5.76 13.68 20.08
CA ILE A 52 4.57 14.53 20.03
C ILE A 52 3.35 13.70 20.41
N THR A 53 2.53 14.24 21.31
CA THR A 53 1.27 13.62 21.71
C THR A 53 0.17 14.68 21.60
N CYS A 54 -0.87 14.36 20.84
CA CYS A 54 -1.99 15.28 20.67
C CYS A 54 -3.02 15.13 21.80
N ALA A 55 -3.84 16.16 21.99
CA ALA A 55 -4.91 16.11 22.97
C ALA A 55 -5.96 15.06 22.58
N ALA A 56 -6.78 14.63 23.53
CA ALA A 56 -7.87 13.70 23.23
C ALA A 56 -8.82 14.29 22.18
N GLY A 57 -8.94 13.61 21.03
CA GLY A 57 -9.75 14.06 19.88
C GLY A 57 -8.95 14.74 18.76
N GLU A 58 -7.63 14.76 18.86
CA GLU A 58 -6.73 15.27 17.82
C GLU A 58 -5.90 14.12 17.20
N ILE A 59 -5.58 14.25 15.92
CA ILE A 59 -4.69 13.36 15.17
C ILE A 59 -3.37 14.10 14.90
N LEU A 60 -2.25 13.40 15.04
CA LEU A 60 -0.91 13.87 14.69
C LEU A 60 -0.69 13.64 13.19
N THR A 61 -0.52 14.71 12.40
CA THR A 61 -0.24 14.61 10.96
C THR A 61 1.24 14.28 10.70
N ALA A 62 1.57 13.93 9.44
CA ALA A 62 2.95 13.70 9.00
C ALA A 62 3.85 14.96 9.08
N ASP A 63 3.24 16.15 9.11
CA ASP A 63 3.92 17.44 9.34
C ASP A 63 4.07 17.77 10.84
N CYS A 64 3.73 16.82 11.72
CA CYS A 64 3.80 16.93 13.17
C CYS A 64 2.83 17.96 13.78
N ASP A 65 1.72 18.23 13.11
CA ASP A 65 0.65 19.08 13.61
C ASP A 65 -0.45 18.25 14.28
N CYS A 66 -0.93 18.73 15.42
CA CYS A 66 -2.12 18.18 16.07
C CYS A 66 -3.35 18.87 15.53
N VAL A 67 -4.15 18.14 14.77
CA VAL A 67 -5.40 18.63 14.18
C VAL A 67 -6.57 17.95 14.88
N THR A 68 -7.58 18.72 15.26
CA THR A 68 -8.85 18.11 15.67
C THR A 68 -9.42 17.39 14.45
N GLU A 69 -9.62 16.07 14.52
CA GLU A 69 -10.39 15.39 13.48
C GLU A 69 -11.83 15.87 13.61
N ASN A 70 -12.16 16.89 12.83
CA ASN A 70 -13.39 17.62 12.99
C ASN A 70 -14.48 16.90 12.20
N THR A 71 -14.74 15.62 12.53
CA THR A 71 -15.69 14.73 11.84
C THR A 71 -17.13 15.24 11.83
N GLY A 72 -17.38 16.46 12.31
CA GLY A 72 -18.71 17.06 12.41
C GLY A 72 -19.61 16.35 13.42
N GLY A 73 -19.04 15.53 14.31
CA GLY A 73 -19.79 14.65 15.21
C GLY A 73 -20.26 13.35 14.57
N ILE A 74 -19.79 13.01 13.36
CA ILE A 74 -20.03 11.71 12.74
C ILE A 74 -19.19 10.64 13.47
N PRO A 75 -19.80 9.52 13.90
CA PRO A 75 -19.08 8.40 14.51
C PRO A 75 -18.03 7.78 13.58
N VAL A 76 -16.91 7.39 14.17
CA VAL A 76 -15.86 6.61 13.50
C VAL A 76 -16.01 5.15 13.90
N VAL A 77 -16.08 4.26 12.90
CA VAL A 77 -16.29 2.82 13.08
C VAL A 77 -15.12 2.03 12.47
N SER A 78 -14.29 1.44 13.31
CA SER A 78 -13.20 0.57 12.86
C SER A 78 -13.74 -0.77 12.33
N LYS A 79 -13.15 -1.25 11.23
CA LYS A 79 -13.46 -2.51 10.55
C LYS A 79 -12.17 -3.30 10.34
N SER A 80 -12.20 -4.57 10.69
CA SER A 80 -11.07 -5.49 10.50
C SER A 80 -11.58 -6.92 10.30
N GLY A 81 -10.76 -7.76 9.68
CA GLY A 81 -11.08 -9.17 9.49
C GLY A 81 -12.26 -9.40 8.55
N ILE A 82 -13.08 -10.43 8.83
CA ILE A 82 -14.16 -10.83 7.94
C ILE A 82 -15.45 -10.07 8.27
N VAL A 83 -16.07 -9.49 7.24
CA VAL A 83 -17.41 -8.91 7.28
C VAL A 83 -18.38 -9.73 6.43
N CYS A 84 -19.66 -9.74 6.80
CA CYS A 84 -20.69 -10.47 6.06
C CYS A 84 -22.06 -9.82 6.25
N ASP A 85 -22.74 -9.55 5.13
CA ASP A 85 -24.11 -9.03 5.09
C ASP A 85 -24.27 -7.73 5.89
N GLU A 86 -23.29 -6.84 5.74
CA GLU A 86 -23.26 -5.53 6.37
C GLU A 86 -23.71 -4.41 5.42
N THR A 87 -24.22 -3.33 6.01
CA THR A 87 -24.47 -2.07 5.31
C THR A 87 -23.68 -0.96 5.99
N TRP A 88 -22.86 -0.26 5.21
CA TRP A 88 -22.10 0.90 5.64
C TRP A 88 -22.78 2.17 5.16
N THR A 89 -23.02 3.10 6.08
CA THR A 89 -23.89 4.26 5.87
C THR A 89 -23.08 5.56 5.97
N LYS A 90 -23.50 6.62 5.28
CA LYS A 90 -22.84 7.94 5.35
C LYS A 90 -22.92 8.63 6.72
N ASP A 91 -23.78 8.12 7.59
CA ASP A 91 -23.85 8.53 9.00
C ASP A 91 -22.64 8.06 9.83
N ASN A 92 -21.68 7.35 9.24
CA ASN A 92 -20.42 6.94 9.87
C ASN A 92 -19.23 7.19 8.94
N ILE A 93 -18.06 7.37 9.53
CA ILE A 93 -16.77 7.18 8.84
C ILE A 93 -16.28 5.78 9.19
N TYR A 94 -15.93 4.98 8.18
CA TYR A 94 -15.38 3.64 8.41
C TYR A 94 -13.86 3.67 8.31
N VAL A 95 -13.16 3.02 9.23
CA VAL A 95 -11.69 2.90 9.20
C VAL A 95 -11.32 1.43 9.01
N LEU A 96 -10.67 1.11 7.89
CA LEU A 96 -10.12 -0.22 7.62
C LEU A 96 -8.82 -0.37 8.41
N GLN A 97 -8.80 -1.33 9.32
CA GLN A 97 -7.63 -1.73 10.11
C GLN A 97 -7.17 -3.11 9.65
N GLY A 98 -6.10 -3.13 8.88
CA GLY A 98 -5.66 -4.29 8.12
C GLY A 98 -6.63 -4.66 6.99
N LYS A 99 -6.67 -5.96 6.66
CA LYS A 99 -7.55 -6.48 5.62
C LYS A 99 -8.97 -6.64 6.14
N VAL A 100 -9.92 -5.99 5.47
CA VAL A 100 -11.36 -6.20 5.66
C VAL A 100 -11.86 -7.06 4.51
N VAL A 101 -12.36 -8.25 4.82
CA VAL A 101 -12.68 -9.28 3.84
C VAL A 101 -14.18 -9.52 3.79
N VAL A 102 -14.80 -9.26 2.64
CA VAL A 102 -16.15 -9.74 2.33
C VAL A 102 -16.01 -11.18 1.83
N LYS A 103 -16.40 -12.14 2.66
CA LYS A 103 -16.25 -13.57 2.32
C LYS A 103 -17.26 -14.03 1.28
N GLU A 104 -16.96 -15.16 0.63
CA GLU A 104 -17.86 -15.82 -0.33
C GLU A 104 -19.29 -15.96 0.21
N GLY A 105 -20.27 -15.66 -0.64
CA GLY A 105 -21.70 -15.76 -0.32
C GLY A 105 -22.25 -14.60 0.50
N CYS A 106 -21.41 -13.66 0.94
CA CYS A 106 -21.84 -12.46 1.65
C CYS A 106 -21.91 -11.25 0.74
N THR A 107 -22.68 -10.27 1.18
CA THR A 107 -22.79 -8.96 0.53
C THR A 107 -22.33 -7.85 1.47
N LEU A 108 -21.47 -6.95 0.99
CA LEU A 108 -21.24 -5.65 1.61
C LEU A 108 -21.97 -4.59 0.79
N THR A 109 -22.86 -3.85 1.43
CA THR A 109 -23.49 -2.67 0.83
C THR A 109 -22.87 -1.41 1.41
N ILE A 110 -22.51 -0.45 0.57
CA ILE A 110 -22.00 0.86 0.98
C ILE A 110 -22.90 1.92 0.37
N GLU A 111 -23.52 2.74 1.22
CA GLU A 111 -24.43 3.79 0.79
C GLU A 111 -23.66 4.98 0.17
N PRO A 112 -24.28 5.72 -0.76
CA PRO A 112 -23.71 6.94 -1.33
C PRO A 112 -23.27 7.93 -0.25
N GLY A 113 -22.16 8.64 -0.51
CA GLY A 113 -21.62 9.64 0.41
C GLY A 113 -20.82 9.08 1.60
N THR A 114 -20.64 7.76 1.68
CA THR A 114 -19.84 7.13 2.74
C THR A 114 -18.35 7.40 2.54
N ILE A 115 -17.66 7.80 3.61
CA ILE A 115 -16.20 7.92 3.66
C ILE A 115 -15.63 6.67 4.35
N ILE A 116 -14.70 6.02 3.67
CA ILE A 116 -13.91 4.90 4.17
C ILE A 116 -12.45 5.30 4.15
N LYS A 117 -11.80 5.31 5.32
CA LYS A 117 -10.37 5.54 5.47
C LYS A 117 -9.65 4.22 5.72
N ALA A 118 -8.38 4.13 5.35
CA ALA A 118 -7.56 2.95 5.60
C ALA A 118 -6.28 3.35 6.36
N GLU A 119 -5.88 2.53 7.34
CA GLU A 119 -4.61 2.72 8.05
C GLU A 119 -3.42 2.51 7.11
N ASP A 120 -2.36 3.30 7.31
CA ASP A 120 -1.13 3.27 6.51
C ASP A 120 -0.18 2.14 6.99
N ASP A 121 -0.65 0.89 6.90
CA ASP A 121 0.16 -0.28 7.20
C ASP A 121 1.11 -0.61 6.02
N PRO A 122 2.39 -0.97 6.27
CA PRO A 122 3.35 -1.18 5.19
C PRO A 122 3.20 -2.55 4.49
N GLY A 123 3.52 -2.56 3.18
CA GLY A 123 3.74 -3.78 2.41
C GLY A 123 2.53 -4.73 2.37
N THR A 124 2.74 -6.01 2.68
CA THR A 124 1.66 -7.03 2.65
C THR A 124 0.63 -6.84 3.78
N LEU A 125 0.92 -5.98 4.75
CA LEU A 125 -0.01 -5.66 5.85
C LEU A 125 -0.96 -4.52 5.50
N ALA A 126 -0.72 -3.76 4.42
CA ALA A 126 -1.50 -2.60 4.00
C ALA A 126 -3.01 -2.75 4.13
N SER A 127 -3.67 -1.80 4.78
CA SER A 127 -5.12 -1.87 4.97
C SER A 127 -5.84 -1.83 3.64
N ALA A 128 -6.78 -2.75 3.43
CA ALA A 128 -7.47 -2.91 2.15
C ALA A 128 -8.84 -3.55 2.33
N LEU A 129 -9.77 -3.22 1.44
CA LEU A 129 -11.03 -3.95 1.30
C LEU A 129 -10.84 -5.08 0.28
N VAL A 130 -11.08 -6.31 0.68
CA VAL A 130 -10.97 -7.50 -0.17
C VAL A 130 -12.35 -8.12 -0.33
N VAL A 131 -12.85 -8.15 -1.55
CA VAL A 131 -14.09 -8.83 -1.94
C VAL A 131 -13.71 -10.16 -2.55
N ALA A 132 -13.84 -11.23 -1.76
CA ALA A 132 -13.45 -12.58 -2.19
C ALA A 132 -14.35 -13.11 -3.31
N ARG A 133 -13.91 -14.17 -3.99
CA ARG A 133 -14.71 -14.84 -5.03
C ARG A 133 -16.10 -15.21 -4.52
N GLY A 134 -17.12 -14.88 -5.31
CA GLY A 134 -18.52 -15.15 -4.97
C GLY A 134 -19.09 -14.27 -3.85
N ALA A 135 -18.33 -13.32 -3.33
CA ALA A 135 -18.85 -12.22 -2.51
C ALA A 135 -19.40 -11.10 -3.40
N GLN A 136 -20.19 -10.21 -2.82
CA GLN A 136 -20.77 -9.06 -3.51
C GLN A 136 -20.40 -7.76 -2.81
N LEU A 137 -20.09 -6.73 -3.60
CA LEU A 137 -19.96 -5.35 -3.16
C LEU A 137 -21.00 -4.51 -3.91
N ILE A 138 -21.94 -3.93 -3.18
CA ILE A 138 -22.93 -2.99 -3.70
C ILE A 138 -22.50 -1.59 -3.24
N ALA A 139 -21.90 -0.81 -4.14
CA ALA A 139 -21.34 0.51 -3.84
C ALA A 139 -21.72 1.50 -4.95
N GLU A 140 -22.97 1.93 -4.96
CA GLU A 140 -23.56 2.76 -6.03
C GLU A 140 -23.55 4.25 -5.67
N GLY A 141 -22.35 4.83 -5.52
CA GLY A 141 -22.17 6.27 -5.29
C GLY A 141 -22.65 7.13 -6.47
N THR A 142 -22.89 8.41 -6.22
CA THR A 142 -23.28 9.39 -7.26
C THR A 142 -22.23 10.49 -7.41
N GLU A 143 -22.34 11.34 -8.45
CA GLU A 143 -21.46 12.51 -8.60
C GLU A 143 -21.53 13.47 -7.40
N ASN A 144 -22.71 13.64 -6.81
CA ASN A 144 -22.92 14.53 -5.66
C ASN A 144 -22.66 13.85 -4.32
N GLU A 145 -22.76 12.52 -4.26
CA GLU A 145 -22.56 11.71 -3.07
C GLU A 145 -21.68 10.51 -3.44
N PRO A 146 -20.40 10.73 -3.77
CA PRO A 146 -19.49 9.65 -4.09
C PRO A 146 -19.20 8.82 -2.85
N ILE A 147 -18.85 7.55 -3.05
CA ILE A 147 -18.23 6.73 -2.00
C ILE A 147 -16.74 6.98 -2.09
N ILE A 148 -16.14 7.45 -0.99
CA ILE A 148 -14.74 7.87 -0.97
C ILE A 148 -13.95 6.86 -0.16
N PHE A 149 -13.03 6.16 -0.83
CA PHE A 149 -11.97 5.43 -0.15
C PHE A 149 -10.69 6.26 -0.17
N THR A 150 -10.06 6.43 0.99
CA THR A 150 -8.87 7.28 1.13
C THR A 150 -7.98 6.80 2.29
N SER A 151 -6.86 7.50 2.50
CA SER A 151 -5.96 7.28 3.63
C SER A 151 -6.55 7.79 4.95
N ILE A 152 -6.14 7.21 6.07
CA ILE A 152 -6.39 7.77 7.41
C ILE A 152 -5.79 9.19 7.56
N THR A 153 -4.75 9.51 6.80
CA THR A 153 -4.12 10.84 6.76
C THR A 153 -4.89 11.89 5.97
N ASP A 154 -5.94 11.51 5.23
CA ASP A 154 -6.82 12.44 4.55
C ASP A 154 -7.72 13.16 5.56
N LEU A 155 -7.68 14.49 5.57
CA LEU A 155 -8.50 15.34 6.43
C LEU A 155 -9.86 15.67 5.79
N ILE A 156 -10.25 14.95 4.74
CA ILE A 156 -11.58 15.05 4.13
C ILE A 156 -12.68 14.88 5.19
N GLN A 157 -13.67 15.77 5.11
CA GLN A 157 -14.79 15.83 6.04
C GLN A 157 -16.05 15.26 5.40
N PRO A 158 -16.99 14.73 6.20
CA PRO A 158 -18.27 14.27 5.68
C PRO A 158 -19.00 15.32 4.84
N GLY A 159 -19.50 14.90 3.68
CA GLY A 159 -20.15 15.78 2.70
C GLY A 159 -19.19 16.56 1.78
N SER A 160 -17.87 16.51 2.03
CA SER A 160 -16.87 16.97 1.08
C SER A 160 -16.59 15.90 0.03
N ILE A 161 -16.25 16.32 -1.18
CA ILE A 161 -15.88 15.45 -2.30
C ILE A 161 -14.46 15.70 -2.81
N ILE A 162 -13.74 16.60 -2.15
CA ILE A 162 -12.36 17.00 -2.46
C ILE A 162 -11.57 16.90 -1.15
N SER A 163 -10.41 16.24 -1.20
CA SER A 163 -9.47 16.24 -0.07
C SER A 163 -8.90 17.64 0.15
N PRO A 164 -8.81 18.12 1.40
CA PRO A 164 -8.23 19.43 1.69
C PRO A 164 -6.70 19.41 1.79
N ASN A 165 -6.07 18.23 1.88
CA ASN A 165 -4.65 18.09 2.20
C ASN A 165 -3.91 17.01 1.41
N LEU A 166 -4.61 16.12 0.69
CA LEU A 166 -3.97 15.17 -0.20
C LEU A 166 -4.09 15.60 -1.66
N ASP A 167 -3.03 15.36 -2.43
CA ASP A 167 -2.97 15.61 -3.86
C ASP A 167 -2.58 14.35 -4.66
N GLU A 168 -2.34 14.48 -5.97
CA GLU A 168 -1.98 13.36 -6.83
C GLU A 168 -0.61 12.72 -6.52
N PHE A 169 0.24 13.38 -5.75
CA PHE A 169 1.56 12.89 -5.34
C PHE A 169 1.48 12.05 -4.06
N ASP A 170 0.41 12.17 -3.28
CA ASP A 170 0.13 11.34 -2.11
C ASP A 170 -0.36 9.95 -2.53
N ASN A 171 0.60 9.06 -2.80
CA ASN A 171 0.33 7.69 -3.26
C ASN A 171 0.81 6.63 -2.26
N LYS A 172 0.28 5.41 -2.40
CA LYS A 172 0.65 4.19 -1.63
C LYS A 172 0.31 4.23 -0.13
N LEU A 173 -0.62 5.09 0.27
CA LEU A 173 -1.06 5.24 1.66
C LEU A 173 -2.04 4.14 2.13
N TRP A 174 -2.45 3.23 1.23
CA TRP A 174 -3.32 2.09 1.54
C TRP A 174 -3.29 1.03 0.42
N GLY A 175 -3.80 -0.17 0.71
CA GLY A 175 -3.76 -1.33 -0.18
C GLY A 175 -4.85 -1.40 -1.25
N GLY A 176 -5.78 -0.43 -1.27
CA GLY A 176 -6.83 -0.35 -2.29
C GLY A 176 -8.07 -1.20 -2.04
N VAL A 177 -8.93 -1.27 -3.06
CA VAL A 177 -10.08 -2.18 -3.12
C VAL A 177 -9.74 -3.32 -4.08
N ILE A 178 -9.80 -4.54 -3.59
CA ILE A 178 -9.46 -5.75 -4.34
C ILE A 178 -10.76 -6.55 -4.55
N ILE A 179 -11.15 -6.77 -5.80
CA ILE A 179 -12.36 -7.52 -6.16
C ILE A 179 -11.95 -8.75 -6.97
N LEU A 180 -12.21 -9.94 -6.42
CA LEU A 180 -11.72 -11.20 -6.98
C LEU A 180 -12.88 -11.99 -7.60
N GLY A 181 -12.74 -12.30 -8.89
CA GLY A 181 -13.74 -13.05 -9.66
C GLY A 181 -13.35 -14.50 -9.92
N ARG A 182 -14.31 -15.28 -10.42
CA ARG A 182 -14.14 -16.67 -10.88
C ARG A 182 -13.84 -16.79 -12.38
N ALA A 183 -13.63 -15.67 -13.08
CA ALA A 183 -13.41 -15.70 -14.53
C ALA A 183 -12.20 -16.58 -14.88
N PRO A 184 -12.24 -17.34 -16.00
CA PRO A 184 -11.09 -18.10 -16.46
C PRO A 184 -9.84 -17.23 -16.65
N ILE A 185 -8.70 -17.72 -16.17
CA ILE A 185 -7.39 -17.06 -16.29
C ILE A 185 -6.36 -17.99 -16.92
N SER A 186 -5.21 -17.43 -17.28
CA SER A 186 -4.02 -18.21 -17.63
C SER A 186 -2.97 -18.00 -16.54
N ALA A 187 -3.03 -18.81 -15.49
CA ALA A 187 -2.04 -18.79 -14.42
C ALA A 187 -0.83 -19.68 -14.75
N GLY A 188 0.19 -19.63 -13.90
CA GLY A 188 1.36 -20.50 -14.01
C GLY A 188 0.99 -21.99 -14.00
N ASP A 189 1.81 -22.81 -14.64
CA ASP A 189 1.70 -24.28 -14.65
C ASP A 189 0.35 -24.85 -15.14
N GLY A 190 -0.47 -24.05 -15.82
CA GLY A 190 -1.78 -24.46 -16.34
C GLY A 190 -2.90 -24.42 -15.30
N ASP A 191 -2.66 -23.78 -14.16
CA ASP A 191 -3.68 -23.61 -13.13
C ASP A 191 -4.80 -22.66 -13.59
N GLY A 192 -6.03 -22.96 -13.16
CA GLY A 192 -7.20 -22.12 -13.39
C GLY A 192 -7.40 -21.04 -12.33
N GLU A 193 -6.61 -21.05 -11.26
CA GLU A 193 -6.72 -20.14 -10.11
C GLU A 193 -5.32 -19.66 -9.68
N ALA A 194 -5.26 -18.47 -9.06
CA ALA A 194 -4.03 -17.92 -8.51
C ALA A 194 -4.33 -17.07 -7.27
N LEU A 195 -3.31 -16.85 -6.42
CA LEU A 195 -3.39 -15.88 -5.33
C LEU A 195 -3.04 -14.49 -5.85
N ILE A 196 -3.80 -13.47 -5.46
CA ILE A 196 -3.47 -12.09 -5.77
C ILE A 196 -2.21 -11.67 -5.00
N GLU A 197 -1.30 -10.98 -5.69
CA GLU A 197 -0.08 -10.42 -5.10
C GLU A 197 -0.42 -9.41 -3.99
N GLY A 198 0.47 -9.26 -3.02
CA GLY A 198 0.31 -8.30 -1.92
C GLY A 198 -0.59 -8.79 -0.77
N LEU A 199 -1.20 -9.98 -0.88
CA LEU A 199 -1.82 -10.67 0.25
C LEU A 199 -0.90 -11.78 0.80
N PRO A 200 -0.94 -12.06 2.11
CA PRO A 200 -0.18 -13.18 2.68
C PRO A 200 -0.51 -14.51 2.00
N ALA A 201 0.52 -15.32 1.77
CA ALA A 201 0.34 -16.65 1.19
C ALA A 201 -0.50 -17.56 2.09
N GLY A 202 -1.35 -18.40 1.49
CA GLY A 202 -2.22 -19.34 2.21
C GLY A 202 -3.60 -18.79 2.58
N GLU A 203 -3.85 -17.50 2.35
CA GLU A 203 -5.16 -16.90 2.58
C GLU A 203 -6.11 -17.16 1.40
N THR A 204 -7.05 -18.08 1.59
CA THR A 204 -8.00 -18.50 0.54
C THR A 204 -8.91 -17.37 0.04
N PHE A 205 -9.08 -16.31 0.83
CA PHE A 205 -9.81 -15.11 0.41
C PHE A 205 -9.08 -14.30 -0.66
N GLY A 206 -7.78 -14.56 -0.89
CA GLY A 206 -6.98 -13.95 -1.95
C GLY A 206 -6.99 -14.69 -3.28
N LEU A 207 -7.72 -15.81 -3.40
CA LEU A 207 -7.78 -16.56 -4.65
C LEU A 207 -8.64 -15.83 -5.69
N TYR A 208 -8.15 -15.72 -6.92
CA TYR A 208 -8.90 -15.32 -8.12
C TYR A 208 -8.76 -16.38 -9.22
N GLY A 209 -9.58 -16.29 -10.27
CA GLY A 209 -9.63 -17.30 -11.32
C GLY A 209 -10.67 -18.38 -11.03
N GLY A 210 -10.89 -19.26 -12.00
CA GLY A 210 -11.88 -20.33 -11.93
C GLY A 210 -12.42 -20.71 -13.31
N ASP A 211 -13.64 -21.24 -13.32
CA ASP A 211 -14.39 -21.65 -14.50
C ASP A 211 -15.56 -20.71 -14.82
#